data_AF-Q39JA2-F1
#
_entry.id   AF-Q39JA2-F1
#
_cell.length_a   1.000
_cell.length_b   1.000
_cell.length_c   1.000
_cell.angle_alpha   90.00
_cell.angle_beta   90.00
_cell.angle_gamma   90.00
#
_symmetry.space_group_name_H-M   'P 1'
#
loop_
_entity.id
_entity.type
_entity.pdbx_description
1 polymer ?
#
loop_
_entity_poly.entity_id
_entity_poly.type
_entity_poly.pdbx_seq_one_letter_code
_entity_poly.pdbx_strand_id
1 'polypeptide(L)'
;MNNGNKFDFTNMVAAVSRYAANNEEIDLSDEKFIDWLGGDLGDSDISARDIYQACLNRLPEAEVCRIRYSSGRERARHISQVINSEEFRRIFHGLLCKSYPEAQRIFFLHIPKTGGTDLRERFRGDASTLIWDVSHESDVHGAQLAHQQFPKFQRAESKRILFTGHYDINDLFSRSSLRSSDKAFTVIRNPVDVVVSAINFVLTELERYPERPYAQNWNARLAMLGVEQRSEGQAWERWQISRLLRSPDFYDEYANLISRYLGGHDGAMDSIVDNIVVADMDLVEISALESYVERYVGPRTSASYLNVSKKVIQSEGDLDLRDRIYIRDVMCSRDMNIFNFLKDFFHSGNGVITPSTCFA
;
A
#
# COMPACT_ATOMS: atom_id res chain seq x y z
N MET A 1 18.07 -30.77 28.33
CA MET A 1 18.78 -29.69 27.61
C MET A 1 17.71 -28.79 27.01
N ASN A 2 17.51 -27.60 27.57
CA ASN A 2 16.54 -26.65 27.03
C ASN A 2 17.03 -26.17 25.67
N ASN A 3 16.27 -26.44 24.61
CA ASN A 3 16.43 -25.76 23.33
C ASN A 3 16.13 -24.28 23.59
N GLY A 4 17.17 -23.48 23.86
CA GLY A 4 17.02 -22.04 23.98
C GLY A 4 16.41 -21.53 22.69
N ASN A 5 15.18 -21.02 22.77
CA ASN A 5 14.54 -20.32 21.66
C ASN A 5 15.45 -19.16 21.26
N LYS A 6 16.19 -19.34 20.17
CA LYS A 6 17.08 -18.31 19.64
C LYS A 6 16.18 -17.20 19.11
N PHE A 7 16.31 -15.99 19.64
CA PHE A 7 15.58 -14.84 19.11
C PHE A 7 16.04 -14.62 17.66
N ASP A 8 15.11 -14.71 16.72
CA ASP A 8 15.35 -14.52 15.29
C ASP A 8 14.20 -13.69 14.69
N PHE A 9 14.37 -13.30 13.42
CA PHE A 9 13.39 -12.48 12.71
C PHE A 9 11.99 -13.09 12.70
N THR A 10 11.89 -14.42 12.55
CA THR A 10 10.62 -15.15 12.54
C THR A 10 9.92 -15.07 13.90
N ASN A 11 10.68 -15.24 14.99
CA ASN A 11 10.18 -15.11 16.36
C ASN A 11 9.74 -13.68 16.69
N MET A 12 10.47 -12.68 16.19
CA MET A 12 10.10 -11.26 16.34
C MET A 12 8.80 -10.95 15.57
N VAL A 13 8.71 -11.35 14.30
CA VAL A 13 7.48 -11.18 13.49
C VAL A 13 6.31 -11.83 14.20
N ALA A 14 6.49 -13.03 14.77
CA ALA A 14 5.47 -13.75 15.54
C ALA A 14 5.11 -13.11 16.90
N ALA A 15 6.04 -12.39 17.54
CA ALA A 15 5.78 -11.66 18.78
C ALA A 15 5.00 -10.36 18.53
N VAL A 16 5.47 -9.50 17.62
CA VAL A 16 4.75 -8.27 17.21
C VAL A 16 3.32 -8.59 16.76
N SER A 17 3.23 -9.67 16.00
CA SER A 17 2.03 -10.39 15.65
C SER A 17 1.07 -10.65 16.82
N ARG A 18 1.47 -11.42 17.85
CA ARG A 18 0.60 -11.74 19.00
C ARG A 18 0.04 -10.51 19.71
N TYR A 19 0.80 -9.41 19.76
CA TYR A 19 0.32 -8.15 20.29
C TYR A 19 -0.79 -7.53 19.41
N ALA A 20 -0.64 -7.60 18.08
CA ALA A 20 -1.62 -7.10 17.10
C ALA A 20 -3.00 -7.75 17.27
N ALA A 21 -3.05 -9.03 17.63
CA ALA A 21 -4.30 -9.76 17.79
C ALA A 21 -5.22 -9.18 18.88
N ASN A 22 -4.65 -8.45 19.85
CA ASN A 22 -5.37 -7.92 21.00
C ASN A 22 -5.52 -6.39 20.97
N ASN A 23 -5.01 -5.72 19.93
CA ASN A 23 -4.99 -4.25 19.83
C ASN A 23 -5.37 -3.80 18.42
N GLU A 24 -6.36 -2.90 18.32
CA GLU A 24 -6.88 -2.40 17.03
C GLU A 24 -5.84 -1.60 16.25
N GLU A 25 -4.95 -0.90 16.95
CA GLU A 25 -3.82 -0.14 16.41
C GLU A 25 -2.55 -0.56 17.14
N ILE A 26 -1.50 -0.87 16.39
CA ILE A 26 -0.17 -1.05 16.94
C ILE A 26 0.53 0.28 16.74
N ASP A 27 0.85 0.94 17.85
CA ASP A 27 2.01 1.81 17.88
C ASP A 27 3.14 0.99 18.53
N LEU A 28 4.15 0.63 17.73
CA LEU A 28 5.29 -0.14 18.22
C LEU A 28 6.12 0.67 19.23
N SER A 29 5.91 1.98 19.31
CA SER A 29 6.49 2.86 20.33
C SER A 29 5.62 3.04 21.58
N ASP A 30 4.40 2.47 21.60
CA ASP A 30 3.50 2.51 22.76
C ASP A 30 4.14 1.80 23.96
N GLU A 31 4.08 2.44 25.12
CA GLU A 31 4.50 1.86 26.40
C GLU A 31 3.75 0.56 26.70
N LYS A 32 2.48 0.41 26.25
CA LYS A 32 1.74 -0.85 26.38
C LYS A 32 2.35 -1.99 25.58
N PHE A 33 2.86 -1.71 24.38
CA PHE A 33 3.55 -2.70 23.56
C PHE A 33 4.88 -3.10 24.20
N ILE A 34 5.64 -2.10 24.65
CA ILE A 34 6.92 -2.30 25.32
C ILE A 34 6.74 -3.12 26.60
N ASP A 35 5.71 -2.84 27.40
CA ASP A 35 5.42 -3.56 28.63
C ASP A 35 4.98 -5.01 28.35
N TRP A 36 4.12 -5.22 27.35
CA TRP A 36 3.71 -6.57 26.93
C TRP A 36 4.89 -7.40 26.40
N LEU A 37 5.66 -6.85 25.46
CA LEU A 37 6.80 -7.54 24.85
C LEU A 37 7.90 -7.80 25.89
N GLY A 38 8.08 -6.87 26.83
CA GLY A 38 8.99 -7.02 27.95
C GLY A 38 8.64 -8.23 28.84
N GLY A 39 7.35 -8.44 29.09
CA GLY A 39 6.83 -9.61 29.79
C GLY A 39 7.02 -10.92 29.01
N ASP A 40 6.73 -10.93 27.71
CA ASP A 40 6.80 -12.13 26.85
C ASP A 40 8.24 -12.65 26.68
N LEU A 41 9.22 -11.74 26.64
CA LEU A 41 10.63 -12.10 26.43
C LEU A 41 11.35 -12.59 27.72
N GLY A 42 10.73 -12.46 28.90
CA GLY A 42 11.25 -12.94 30.20
C GLY A 42 12.63 -12.37 30.60
N ASP A 43 13.32 -12.98 31.57
CA ASP A 43 14.66 -12.53 32.02
C ASP A 43 15.81 -13.13 31.19
N SER A 44 15.56 -13.42 29.91
CA SER A 44 16.57 -13.98 29.01
C SER A 44 17.69 -12.97 28.69
N ASP A 45 18.93 -13.47 28.64
CA ASP A 45 20.16 -12.68 28.46
C ASP A 45 20.36 -12.31 26.97
N ILE A 46 19.43 -11.52 26.42
CA ILE A 46 19.46 -11.01 25.04
C ILE A 46 20.24 -9.70 25.03
N SER A 47 21.28 -9.61 24.22
CA SER A 47 22.10 -8.39 24.06
C SER A 47 21.61 -7.52 22.90
N ALA A 48 22.11 -6.29 22.81
CA ALA A 48 21.86 -5.44 21.63
C ALA A 48 22.35 -6.11 20.32
N ARG A 49 23.41 -6.93 20.40
CA ARG A 49 23.90 -7.72 19.27
C ARG A 49 22.85 -8.70 18.75
N ASP A 50 22.16 -9.38 19.65
CA ASP A 50 21.12 -10.36 19.28
C ASP A 50 19.92 -9.67 18.63
N ILE A 51 19.54 -8.50 19.14
CA ILE A 51 18.48 -7.67 18.54
C ILE A 51 18.87 -7.23 17.13
N TYR A 52 20.05 -6.64 16.93
CA TYR A 52 20.47 -6.19 15.60
C TYR A 52 20.64 -7.35 14.63
N GLN A 53 21.12 -8.50 15.11
CA GLN A 53 21.24 -9.70 14.27
C GLN A 53 19.86 -10.23 13.86
N ALA A 54 18.87 -10.21 14.76
CA ALA A 54 17.52 -10.70 14.48
C ALA A 54 16.69 -9.70 13.65
N CYS A 55 16.74 -8.41 13.97
CA CYS A 55 15.94 -7.37 13.34
C CYS A 55 16.58 -6.87 12.04
N LEU A 56 17.90 -6.71 12.01
CA LEU A 56 18.62 -6.06 10.91
C LEU A 56 19.61 -6.96 10.16
N ASN A 57 19.83 -8.18 10.64
CA ASN A 57 20.83 -9.11 10.09
C ASN A 57 22.24 -8.51 9.96
N ARG A 58 22.62 -7.62 10.90
CA ARG A 58 23.96 -7.04 11.03
C ARG A 58 24.38 -6.91 12.48
N LEU A 59 25.62 -6.51 12.71
CA LEU A 59 26.09 -6.09 14.03
C LEU A 59 25.75 -4.62 14.30
N PRO A 60 25.47 -4.24 15.55
CA PRO A 60 25.34 -2.84 15.94
C PRO A 60 26.67 -2.09 15.85
N GLU A 61 26.62 -0.78 16.00
CA GLU A 61 27.80 0.07 16.18
C GLU A 61 28.57 -0.37 17.44
N ALA A 62 29.89 -0.09 17.48
CA ALA A 62 30.78 -0.60 18.53
C ALA A 62 30.36 -0.20 19.96
N GLU A 63 29.75 0.97 20.11
CA GLU A 63 29.22 1.47 21.39
C GLU A 63 27.97 0.70 21.81
N VAL A 64 27.06 0.46 20.86
CA VAL A 64 25.80 -0.27 21.09
C VAL A 64 26.05 -1.75 21.35
N CYS A 65 27.11 -2.35 20.78
CA CYS A 65 27.50 -3.74 21.01
C CYS A 65 27.74 -4.11 22.49
N ARG A 66 28.04 -3.12 23.35
CA ARG A 66 28.30 -3.35 24.78
C ARG A 66 27.04 -3.30 25.63
N ILE A 67 25.91 -2.87 25.06
CA ILE A 67 24.65 -2.74 25.78
C ILE A 67 24.12 -4.14 26.09
N ARG A 68 23.94 -4.39 27.39
CA ARG A 68 23.14 -5.50 27.93
C ARG A 68 21.97 -4.92 28.70
N TYR A 69 20.79 -5.49 28.51
CA TYR A 69 19.58 -4.99 29.15
C TYR A 69 19.45 -5.62 30.54
N SER A 70 19.13 -4.79 31.52
CA SER A 70 18.97 -5.23 32.91
C SER A 70 17.55 -5.73 33.20
N SER A 71 16.61 -5.48 32.29
CA SER A 71 15.22 -5.89 32.39
C SER A 71 14.61 -6.17 31.02
N GLY A 72 13.52 -6.94 31.01
CA GLY A 72 12.75 -7.18 29.79
C GLY A 72 12.15 -5.92 29.17
N ARG A 73 11.82 -4.90 29.98
CA ARG A 73 11.26 -3.64 29.51
C ARG A 73 12.27 -2.80 28.73
N GLU A 74 13.51 -2.67 29.24
CA GLU A 74 14.58 -1.95 28.53
C GLU A 74 14.88 -2.60 27.18
N ARG A 75 14.91 -3.94 27.15
CA ARG A 75 15.08 -4.72 25.93
C ARG A 75 13.94 -4.50 24.94
N ALA A 76 12.68 -4.56 25.39
CA ALA A 76 11.52 -4.33 24.55
C ALA A 76 11.50 -2.91 23.97
N ARG A 77 11.90 -1.90 24.75
CA ARG A 77 12.05 -0.52 24.27
C ARG A 77 13.11 -0.42 23.19
N HIS A 78 14.24 -1.12 23.32
CA HIS A 78 15.27 -1.10 22.29
C HIS A 78 14.84 -1.86 21.03
N ILE A 79 14.17 -3.02 21.16
CA ILE A 79 13.57 -3.71 20.01
C ILE A 79 12.61 -2.77 19.28
N SER A 80 11.72 -2.10 20.03
CA SER A 80 10.80 -1.08 19.51
C SER A 80 11.53 0.03 18.75
N GLN A 81 12.63 0.56 19.28
CA GLN A 81 13.43 1.57 18.60
C GLN A 81 14.03 1.05 17.28
N VAL A 82 14.58 -0.17 17.30
CA VAL A 82 15.19 -0.79 16.11
C VAL A 82 14.15 -1.07 15.03
N ILE A 83 13.00 -1.66 15.36
CA ILE A 83 11.96 -1.97 14.36
C ILE A 83 11.27 -0.70 13.81
N ASN A 84 11.30 0.40 14.55
CA ASN A 84 10.79 1.69 14.06
C ASN A 84 11.85 2.51 13.31
N SER A 85 13.12 2.08 13.29
CA SER A 85 14.21 2.79 12.63
C SER A 85 14.04 2.80 11.10
N GLU A 86 14.47 3.88 10.45
CA GLU A 86 14.51 3.98 8.98
C GLU A 86 15.27 2.80 8.35
N GLU A 87 16.34 2.36 9.01
CA GLU A 87 17.13 1.22 8.54
C GLU A 87 16.30 -0.06 8.47
N PHE A 88 15.56 -0.39 9.53
CA PHE A 88 14.70 -1.57 9.53
C PHE A 88 13.68 -1.49 8.39
N ARG A 89 13.02 -0.34 8.20
CA ARG A 89 12.07 -0.10 7.10
C ARG A 89 12.69 -0.38 5.73
N ARG A 90 13.94 0.04 5.52
CA ARG A 90 14.67 -0.15 4.26
C ARG A 90 15.01 -1.62 3.97
N ILE A 91 15.29 -2.42 4.99
CA ILE A 91 15.77 -3.80 4.80
C ILE A 91 14.71 -4.87 5.04
N PHE A 92 13.60 -4.52 5.70
CA PHE A 92 12.56 -5.47 6.10
C PHE A 92 12.03 -6.29 4.93
N HIS A 93 11.78 -5.65 3.79
CA HIS A 93 11.35 -6.33 2.56
C HIS A 93 12.32 -7.44 2.15
N GLY A 94 13.61 -7.13 2.19
CA GLY A 94 14.67 -8.08 1.88
C GLY A 94 14.72 -9.23 2.87
N LEU A 95 14.50 -8.97 4.16
CA LEU A 95 14.43 -10.00 5.20
C LEU A 95 13.22 -10.91 4.98
N LEU A 96 12.03 -10.35 4.76
CA LEU A 96 10.81 -11.10 4.49
C LEU A 96 10.97 -12.01 3.25
N CYS A 97 11.54 -11.48 2.17
CA CYS A 97 11.83 -12.26 0.96
C CYS A 97 12.84 -13.38 1.17
N LYS A 98 13.79 -13.21 2.10
CA LYS A 98 14.80 -14.23 2.45
C LYS A 98 14.25 -15.29 3.39
N SER A 99 13.30 -14.93 4.26
CA SER A 99 12.65 -15.87 5.19
C SER A 99 11.70 -16.85 4.49
N TYR A 100 11.15 -16.46 3.33
CA TYR A 100 10.24 -17.28 2.52
C TYR A 100 10.71 -17.39 1.08
N PRO A 101 11.89 -18.01 0.82
CA PRO A 101 12.42 -18.12 -0.53
C PRO A 101 11.53 -18.94 -1.46
N GLU A 102 10.74 -19.87 -0.90
CA GLU A 102 9.81 -20.75 -1.62
C GLU A 102 8.48 -20.08 -2.00
N ALA A 103 8.12 -18.97 -1.35
CA ALA A 103 6.86 -18.29 -1.61
C ALA A 103 6.92 -17.52 -2.94
N GLN A 104 5.85 -17.61 -3.72
CA GLN A 104 5.69 -16.77 -4.91
C GLN A 104 5.49 -15.32 -4.47
N ARG A 105 6.27 -14.39 -5.04
CA ARG A 105 6.17 -12.96 -4.71
C ARG A 105 5.40 -12.23 -5.79
N ILE A 106 4.41 -11.47 -5.35
CA ILE A 106 3.52 -10.70 -6.18
C ILE A 106 3.64 -9.24 -5.74
N PHE A 107 3.99 -8.36 -6.66
CA PHE A 107 4.10 -6.93 -6.43
C PHE A 107 2.93 -6.25 -7.12
N PHE A 108 2.04 -5.67 -6.32
CA PHE A 108 0.94 -4.87 -6.80
C PHE A 108 1.26 -3.39 -6.55
N LEU A 109 1.57 -2.67 -7.63
CA LEU A 109 1.70 -1.23 -7.57
C LEU A 109 0.29 -0.63 -7.59
N HIS A 110 -0.18 -0.12 -6.45
CA HIS A 110 -1.54 0.38 -6.31
C HIS A 110 -1.60 1.86 -6.71
N ILE A 111 -2.09 2.13 -7.92
CA ILE A 111 -2.47 3.47 -8.34
C ILE A 111 -3.80 3.84 -7.63
N PRO A 112 -3.90 5.00 -6.95
CA PRO A 112 -5.13 5.37 -6.26
C PRO A 112 -6.37 5.37 -7.16
N LYS A 113 -7.49 4.93 -6.59
CA LYS A 113 -8.84 4.92 -7.22
C LYS A 113 -8.97 4.01 -8.46
N THR A 114 -8.08 3.03 -8.63
CA THR A 114 -8.16 2.00 -9.67
C THR A 114 -8.65 0.64 -9.17
N GLY A 115 -9.22 0.56 -7.96
CA GLY A 115 -9.83 -0.66 -7.41
C GLY A 115 -8.93 -1.48 -6.47
N GLY A 116 -7.77 -0.96 -6.05
CA GLY A 116 -6.83 -1.73 -5.23
C GLY A 116 -7.35 -2.11 -3.84
N THR A 117 -8.27 -1.36 -3.25
CA THR A 117 -8.90 -1.76 -1.96
C THR A 117 -9.66 -3.08 -2.10
N ASP A 118 -10.47 -3.22 -3.15
CA ASP A 118 -11.24 -4.45 -3.41
C ASP A 118 -10.32 -5.64 -3.69
N LEU A 119 -9.27 -5.40 -4.47
CA LEU A 119 -8.22 -6.38 -4.73
C LEU A 119 -7.56 -6.85 -3.44
N ARG A 120 -7.15 -5.93 -2.57
CA ARG A 120 -6.51 -6.25 -1.29
C ARG A 120 -7.41 -7.13 -0.42
N GLU A 121 -8.72 -6.86 -0.38
CA GLU A 121 -9.66 -7.71 0.36
C GLU A 121 -9.78 -9.13 -0.23
N ARG A 122 -9.73 -9.27 -1.57
CA ARG A 122 -9.74 -10.59 -2.21
C ARG A 122 -8.52 -11.42 -1.81
N PHE A 123 -7.34 -10.84 -1.84
CA PHE A 123 -6.13 -11.51 -1.35
C PHE A 123 -6.17 -11.73 0.16
N ARG A 124 -6.86 -10.88 0.93
CA ARG A 124 -6.96 -11.05 2.39
C ARG A 124 -7.76 -12.30 2.76
N GLY A 125 -8.80 -12.61 1.98
CA GLY A 125 -9.62 -13.80 2.15
C GLY A 125 -8.90 -15.12 1.86
N ASP A 126 -7.78 -15.07 1.12
CA ASP A 126 -7.02 -16.25 0.75
C ASP A 126 -5.99 -16.64 1.81
N ALA A 127 -6.15 -17.84 2.37
CA ALA A 127 -5.27 -18.40 3.40
C ALA A 127 -3.82 -18.64 2.93
N SER A 128 -3.60 -18.71 1.61
CA SER A 128 -2.28 -18.92 1.02
C SER A 128 -1.50 -17.62 0.76
N THR A 129 -2.11 -16.45 0.98
CA THR A 129 -1.47 -15.16 0.77
C THR A 129 -1.15 -14.45 2.08
N LEU A 130 0.09 -14.01 2.20
CA LEU A 130 0.53 -13.02 3.17
C LEU A 130 0.56 -11.64 2.49
N ILE A 131 -0.26 -10.69 2.96
CA ILE A 131 -0.29 -9.32 2.46
C ILE A 131 0.68 -8.48 3.27
N TRP A 132 1.52 -7.74 2.55
CA TRP A 132 2.37 -6.71 3.10
C TRP A 132 2.06 -5.37 2.42
N ASP A 133 1.46 -4.45 3.17
CA ASP A 133 1.17 -3.10 2.69
C ASP A 133 2.38 -2.18 2.93
N VAL A 134 2.94 -1.65 1.84
CA VAL A 134 4.14 -0.79 1.76
C VAL A 134 3.74 0.69 1.69
N SER A 135 2.50 1.05 2.06
CA SER A 135 2.10 2.45 2.05
C SER A 135 3.02 3.30 2.93
N HIS A 136 3.54 4.40 2.36
CA HIS A 136 4.40 5.36 3.03
C HIS A 136 3.69 5.95 4.26
N GLU A 137 4.08 5.51 5.46
CA GLU A 137 4.25 6.32 6.68
C GLU A 137 4.41 5.44 7.94
N SER A 138 3.95 4.19 7.93
CA SER A 138 4.32 3.21 8.95
C SER A 138 4.18 1.76 8.45
N ASP A 139 5.28 1.01 8.44
CA ASP A 139 5.30 -0.44 8.15
C ASP A 139 4.48 -1.29 9.15
N VAL A 140 3.88 -0.62 10.13
CA VAL A 140 3.13 -1.22 11.23
C VAL A 140 1.78 -1.76 10.76
N HIS A 141 1.09 -1.07 9.84
CA HIS A 141 -0.15 -1.59 9.25
C HIS A 141 0.10 -2.85 8.41
N GLY A 142 1.20 -2.85 7.64
CA GLY A 142 1.66 -4.03 6.90
C GLY A 142 1.96 -5.22 7.83
N ALA A 143 2.64 -4.96 8.96
CA ALA A 143 2.92 -5.98 9.97
C ALA A 143 1.66 -6.55 10.64
N GLN A 144 0.68 -5.70 10.96
CA GLN A 144 -0.61 -6.13 11.52
C GLN A 144 -1.36 -7.04 10.55
N LEU A 145 -1.47 -6.65 9.28
CA LEU A 145 -2.15 -7.45 8.25
C LEU A 145 -1.46 -8.80 8.07
N ALA A 146 -0.13 -8.78 7.97
CA ALA A 146 0.67 -9.98 7.86
C ALA A 146 0.42 -10.94 9.04
N HIS A 147 0.31 -10.44 10.28
CA HIS A 147 0.02 -11.28 11.44
C HIS A 147 -1.29 -12.07 11.30
N GLN A 148 -2.39 -11.38 10.99
CA GLN A 148 -3.71 -11.99 10.93
C GLN A 148 -3.75 -13.17 9.95
N GLN A 149 -2.87 -13.14 8.94
CA GLN A 149 -2.75 -14.16 7.92
C GLN A 149 -1.69 -15.22 8.25
N PHE A 150 -0.69 -14.88 9.08
CA PHE A 150 0.50 -15.70 9.31
C PHE A 150 0.19 -17.15 9.76
N PRO A 151 -0.71 -17.42 10.72
CA PRO A 151 -1.03 -18.80 11.11
C PRO A 151 -1.65 -19.64 9.99
N LYS A 152 -2.42 -19.00 9.10
CA LYS A 152 -3.04 -19.65 7.94
C LYS A 152 -1.98 -19.86 6.84
N PHE A 153 -1.20 -18.82 6.58
CA PHE A 153 -0.09 -18.82 5.62
C PHE A 153 0.96 -19.90 5.93
N GLN A 154 1.32 -20.10 7.21
CA GLN A 154 2.27 -21.15 7.60
C GLN A 154 1.78 -22.57 7.31
N ARG A 155 0.45 -22.77 7.30
CA ARG A 155 -0.18 -24.08 7.05
C ARG A 155 -0.51 -24.30 5.58
N ALA A 156 -0.39 -23.27 4.74
CA ALA A 156 -0.72 -23.35 3.33
C ALA A 156 0.37 -24.15 2.57
N GLU A 157 -0.07 -25.05 1.70
CA GLU A 157 0.82 -25.87 0.85
C GLU A 157 1.50 -25.02 -0.23
N SER A 158 0.77 -24.04 -0.77
CA SER A 158 1.30 -23.01 -1.68
C SER A 158 1.30 -21.69 -0.95
N LYS A 159 2.42 -20.96 -0.98
CA LYS A 159 2.58 -19.69 -0.28
C LYS A 159 2.80 -18.55 -1.26
N ARG A 160 2.10 -17.44 -1.05
CA ARG A 160 2.30 -16.21 -1.80
C ARG A 160 2.49 -15.03 -0.85
N ILE A 161 3.35 -14.10 -1.24
CA ILE A 161 3.50 -12.82 -0.55
C ILE A 161 3.08 -11.73 -1.52
N LEU A 162 2.04 -10.99 -1.17
CA LEU A 162 1.57 -9.82 -1.91
C LEU A 162 2.15 -8.56 -1.28
N PHE A 163 3.08 -7.92 -1.98
CA PHE A 163 3.53 -6.57 -1.66
C PHE A 163 2.62 -5.57 -2.38
N THR A 164 1.86 -4.77 -1.64
CA THR A 164 0.91 -3.80 -2.18
C THR A 164 1.13 -2.43 -1.57
N GLY A 165 0.79 -1.34 -2.25
CA GLY A 165 0.86 -0.01 -1.65
C GLY A 165 0.95 1.11 -2.67
N HIS A 166 0.87 2.33 -2.16
CA HIS A 166 1.04 3.56 -2.93
C HIS A 166 2.51 3.96 -2.94
N TYR A 167 3.29 3.31 -3.81
CA TYR A 167 4.71 3.60 -4.05
C TYR A 167 4.95 3.70 -5.55
N ASP A 168 5.94 4.49 -5.96
CA ASP A 168 6.28 4.57 -7.39
C ASP A 168 7.08 3.35 -7.85
N ILE A 169 7.19 3.13 -9.16
CA ILE A 169 7.89 1.95 -9.68
C ILE A 169 9.40 1.95 -9.37
N ASN A 170 10.01 3.10 -9.08
CA ASN A 170 11.41 3.17 -8.69
C ASN A 170 11.63 2.70 -7.24
N ASP A 171 10.64 2.87 -6.37
CA ASP A 171 10.61 2.22 -5.06
C ASP A 171 10.67 0.69 -5.22
N LEU A 172 9.99 0.13 -6.23
CA LEU A 172 10.07 -1.31 -6.50
C LEU A 172 11.51 -1.72 -6.86
N PHE A 173 12.14 -1.00 -7.79
CA PHE A 173 13.52 -1.29 -8.22
C PHE A 173 14.55 -1.10 -7.11
N SER A 174 14.38 -0.10 -6.26
CA SER A 174 15.33 0.21 -5.18
C SER A 174 15.18 -0.70 -3.96
N ARG A 175 13.96 -1.16 -3.65
CA ARG A 175 13.66 -1.99 -2.47
C ARG A 175 13.71 -3.48 -2.75
N SER A 176 13.60 -3.90 -4.01
CA SER A 176 13.51 -5.31 -4.35
C SER A 176 14.49 -5.70 -5.45
N SER A 177 15.31 -6.70 -5.17
CA SER A 177 15.86 -7.56 -6.21
C SER A 177 14.73 -8.46 -6.72
N LEU A 178 13.90 -7.93 -7.62
CA LEU A 178 12.91 -8.71 -8.37
C LEU A 178 13.61 -9.94 -8.93
N ARG A 179 13.12 -11.14 -8.58
CA ARG A 179 13.56 -12.38 -9.20
C ARG A 179 12.81 -12.54 -10.52
N SER A 180 13.38 -13.28 -11.47
CA SER A 180 12.71 -13.64 -12.72
C SER A 180 11.40 -14.41 -12.52
N SER A 181 11.21 -15.04 -11.36
CA SER A 181 9.98 -15.76 -10.99
C SER A 181 8.92 -14.88 -10.35
N ASP A 182 9.25 -13.63 -10.00
CA ASP A 182 8.30 -12.72 -9.36
C ASP A 182 7.29 -12.20 -10.38
N LYS A 183 6.13 -11.75 -9.89
CA LYS A 183 5.12 -11.13 -10.72
C LYS A 183 4.86 -9.72 -10.24
N ALA A 184 4.94 -8.75 -11.16
CA ALA A 184 4.55 -7.38 -10.90
C ALA A 184 3.32 -7.07 -11.73
N PHE A 185 2.37 -6.32 -11.16
CA PHE A 185 1.25 -5.80 -11.92
C PHE A 185 0.72 -4.49 -11.33
N THR A 186 0.00 -3.75 -12.16
CA THR A 186 -0.80 -2.60 -11.72
C THR A 186 -2.16 -2.59 -12.40
N VAL A 187 -3.06 -1.77 -11.88
CA VAL A 187 -4.40 -1.58 -12.45
C VAL A 187 -4.52 -0.16 -12.97
N ILE A 188 -4.93 -0.05 -14.24
CA ILE A 188 -5.13 1.21 -14.93
C ILE A 188 -6.62 1.43 -15.16
N ARG A 189 -7.04 2.67 -15.03
CA ARG A 189 -8.40 3.15 -15.30
C ARG A 189 -8.33 4.43 -16.11
N ASN A 190 -9.40 4.73 -16.85
CA ASN A 190 -9.53 6.03 -17.52
C ASN A 190 -9.19 7.18 -16.53
N PRO A 191 -8.21 8.05 -16.85
CA PRO A 191 -7.74 9.11 -15.94
C PRO A 191 -8.85 10.07 -15.48
N VAL A 192 -9.83 10.37 -16.34
CA VAL A 192 -10.97 11.23 -15.98
C VAL A 192 -11.82 10.55 -14.90
N ASP A 193 -12.08 9.25 -15.05
CA ASP A 193 -12.85 8.50 -14.06
C ASP A 193 -12.12 8.36 -12.72
N VAL A 194 -10.78 8.31 -12.75
CA VAL A 194 -9.94 8.32 -11.55
C VAL A 194 -10.13 9.63 -10.78
N VAL A 195 -10.06 10.78 -11.46
CA VAL A 195 -10.26 12.10 -10.83
C VAL A 195 -11.68 12.25 -10.28
N VAL A 196 -12.71 11.85 -11.04
CA VAL A 196 -14.10 11.85 -10.56
C VAL A 196 -14.27 10.93 -9.35
N SER A 197 -13.60 9.77 -9.33
CA SER A 197 -13.60 8.87 -8.20
C SER A 197 -12.86 9.44 -6.99
N ALA A 198 -11.83 10.26 -7.18
CA ALA A 198 -11.10 10.96 -6.13
C ALA A 198 -11.96 12.06 -5.49
N ILE A 199 -12.67 12.86 -6.28
CA ILE A 199 -13.64 13.84 -5.77
C ILE A 199 -14.66 13.13 -4.88
N ASN A 200 -15.31 12.09 -5.42
CA ASN A 200 -16.31 11.31 -4.66
C ASN A 200 -15.76 10.75 -3.35
N PHE A 201 -14.49 10.39 -3.31
CA PHE A 201 -13.83 9.91 -2.10
C PHE A 201 -13.62 11.00 -1.07
N VAL A 202 -13.06 12.15 -1.46
CA VAL A 202 -12.89 13.30 -0.55
C VAL A 202 -14.24 13.69 0.04
N LEU A 203 -15.28 13.84 -0.79
CA LEU A 203 -16.62 14.19 -0.31
C LEU A 203 -17.21 13.11 0.61
N THR A 204 -16.98 11.83 0.32
CA THR A 204 -17.44 10.72 1.18
C THR A 204 -16.74 10.74 2.54
N GLU A 205 -15.42 10.97 2.60
CA GLU A 205 -14.68 11.05 3.87
C GLU A 205 -15.13 12.24 4.71
N LEU A 206 -15.36 13.40 4.08
CA LEU A 206 -15.88 14.60 4.74
C LEU A 206 -17.28 14.40 5.34
N GLU A 207 -18.15 13.66 4.64
CA GLU A 207 -19.52 13.37 5.12
C GLU A 207 -19.55 12.29 6.20
N ARG A 208 -18.84 11.17 5.99
CA ARG A 208 -18.99 9.96 6.81
C ARG A 208 -18.07 9.89 8.01
N TYR A 209 -16.88 10.49 7.90
CA TYR A 209 -15.83 10.37 8.92
C TYR A 209 -15.16 11.73 9.19
N PRO A 210 -15.94 12.80 9.48
CA PRO A 210 -15.41 14.16 9.64
C PRO A 210 -14.35 14.29 10.75
N GLU A 211 -14.34 13.37 11.70
CA GLU A 211 -13.39 13.30 12.81
C GLU A 211 -12.01 12.75 12.43
N ARG A 212 -11.87 12.06 11.28
CA ARG A 212 -10.59 11.47 10.88
C ARG A 212 -9.58 12.55 10.48
N PRO A 213 -8.27 12.36 10.76
CA PRO A 213 -7.23 13.33 10.39
C PRO A 213 -7.28 13.74 8.91
N TYR A 214 -7.52 12.77 8.01
CA TYR A 214 -7.65 13.04 6.58
C TYR A 214 -8.82 14.00 6.26
N ALA A 215 -10.00 13.76 6.84
CA ALA A 215 -11.17 14.62 6.65
C ALA A 215 -10.98 16.00 7.31
N GLN A 216 -10.36 16.06 8.48
CA GLN A 216 -10.02 17.33 9.16
C GLN A 216 -9.07 18.19 8.33
N ASN A 217 -8.03 17.57 7.74
CA ASN A 217 -7.09 18.26 6.85
C ASN A 217 -7.81 18.84 5.62
N TRP A 218 -8.68 18.06 4.99
CA TRP A 218 -9.48 18.54 3.86
C TRP A 218 -10.48 19.63 4.26
N ASN A 219 -11.14 19.51 5.41
CA ASN A 219 -12.01 20.57 5.95
C ASN A 219 -11.25 21.88 6.14
N ALA A 220 -10.04 21.83 6.70
CA ALA A 220 -9.22 23.02 6.89
C ALA A 220 -8.83 23.66 5.54
N ARG A 221 -8.40 22.85 4.56
CA ARG A 221 -8.07 23.32 3.20
C ARG A 221 -9.27 23.96 2.50
N LEU A 222 -10.43 23.33 2.58
CA LEU A 222 -11.67 23.83 1.96
C LEU A 222 -12.16 25.12 2.63
N ALA A 223 -12.07 25.23 3.95
CA ALA A 223 -12.40 26.46 4.68
C ALA A 223 -11.52 27.64 4.22
N MET A 224 -10.23 27.42 3.97
CA MET A 224 -9.33 28.44 3.41
C MET A 224 -9.74 28.89 1.99
N LEU A 225 -10.45 28.05 1.26
CA LEU A 225 -11.00 28.36 -0.06
C LEU A 225 -12.41 28.96 -0.02
N GLY A 226 -12.95 29.21 1.18
CA GLY A 226 -14.29 29.75 1.39
C GLY A 226 -15.41 28.73 1.16
N VAL A 227 -15.11 27.43 1.24
CA VAL A 227 -16.11 26.36 1.15
C VAL A 227 -16.62 26.07 2.56
N GLU A 228 -17.90 26.34 2.79
CA GLU A 228 -18.54 26.08 4.08
C GLU A 228 -18.67 24.59 4.38
N GLN A 229 -18.44 24.22 5.64
CA GLN A 229 -18.62 22.86 6.14
C GLN A 229 -20.11 22.50 6.11
N ARG A 230 -20.42 21.27 5.72
CA ARG A 230 -21.81 20.83 5.53
C ARG A 230 -22.27 19.89 6.61
N SER A 231 -23.58 19.95 6.89
CA SER A 231 -24.25 18.94 7.69
C SER A 231 -24.51 17.68 6.85
N GLU A 232 -24.55 16.53 7.52
CA GLU A 232 -24.81 15.23 6.89
C GLU A 232 -26.10 15.27 6.04
N GLY A 233 -26.04 14.73 4.81
CA GLY A 233 -27.19 14.60 3.92
C GLY A 233 -27.47 15.79 2.99
N GLN A 234 -26.74 16.90 3.11
CA GLN A 234 -26.87 18.01 2.16
C GLN A 234 -26.13 17.70 0.83
N ALA A 235 -26.72 18.01 -0.33
CA ALA A 235 -26.14 17.74 -1.67
C ALA A 235 -25.13 18.81 -2.09
N TRP A 236 -23.87 18.43 -2.38
CA TRP A 236 -22.77 19.39 -2.64
C TRP A 236 -23.10 20.34 -3.78
N GLU A 237 -22.88 21.63 -3.57
CA GLU A 237 -23.12 22.61 -4.62
C GLU A 237 -21.99 22.58 -5.65
N ARG A 238 -22.34 22.76 -6.94
CA ARG A 238 -21.38 22.68 -8.05
C ARG A 238 -20.16 23.57 -7.86
N TRP A 239 -20.34 24.78 -7.33
CA TRP A 239 -19.21 25.69 -7.11
C TRP A 239 -18.24 25.17 -6.03
N GLN A 240 -18.70 24.41 -5.05
CA GLN A 240 -17.85 23.79 -4.02
C GLN A 240 -17.00 22.66 -4.63
N ILE A 241 -17.62 21.82 -5.47
CA ILE A 241 -16.93 20.78 -6.24
C ILE A 241 -15.88 21.41 -7.15
N SER A 242 -16.26 22.48 -7.85
CA SER A 242 -15.41 23.26 -8.74
C SER A 242 -14.20 23.90 -8.01
N ARG A 243 -14.39 24.32 -6.75
CA ARG A 243 -13.33 24.85 -5.86
C ARG A 243 -12.38 23.77 -5.38
N LEU A 244 -12.92 22.63 -4.93
CA LEU A 244 -12.11 21.46 -4.55
C LEU A 244 -11.21 21.03 -5.71
N LEU A 245 -11.82 20.82 -6.89
CA LEU A 245 -11.13 20.38 -8.10
C LEU A 245 -9.95 21.29 -8.49
N ARG A 246 -10.09 22.61 -8.29
CA ARG A 246 -9.05 23.61 -8.64
C ARG A 246 -8.13 23.95 -7.47
N SER A 247 -8.25 23.29 -6.34
CA SER A 247 -7.35 23.50 -5.22
C SER A 247 -5.96 22.94 -5.56
N PRO A 248 -4.87 23.62 -5.16
CA PRO A 248 -3.51 23.10 -5.34
C PRO A 248 -3.32 21.74 -4.70
N ASP A 249 -3.84 21.54 -3.48
CA ASP A 249 -3.75 20.26 -2.77
C ASP A 249 -4.39 19.10 -3.55
N PHE A 250 -5.54 19.34 -4.19
CA PHE A 250 -6.21 18.29 -4.97
C PHE A 250 -5.43 17.98 -6.26
N TYR A 251 -4.86 18.99 -6.89
CA TYR A 251 -3.98 18.80 -8.04
C TYR A 251 -2.74 17.99 -7.65
N ASP A 252 -2.05 18.38 -6.58
CA ASP A 252 -0.85 17.70 -6.11
C ASP A 252 -1.15 16.25 -5.71
N GLU A 253 -2.31 15.96 -5.13
CA GLU A 253 -2.66 14.61 -4.72
C GLU A 253 -3.14 13.72 -5.89
N TYR A 254 -3.89 14.25 -6.86
CA TYR A 254 -4.64 13.44 -7.84
C TYR A 254 -4.29 13.69 -9.32
N ALA A 255 -3.39 14.62 -9.65
CA ALA A 255 -3.00 14.86 -11.05
C ALA A 255 -1.99 13.82 -11.55
N ASN A 256 -2.20 13.37 -12.79
CA ASN A 256 -1.33 12.48 -13.56
C ASN A 256 -0.79 11.27 -12.77
N LEU A 257 -1.69 10.53 -12.11
CA LEU A 257 -1.33 9.40 -11.26
C LEU A 257 -0.62 8.28 -12.01
N ILE A 258 -1.05 7.92 -13.22
CA ILE A 258 -0.37 6.87 -14.02
C ILE A 258 1.09 7.28 -14.24
N SER A 259 1.31 8.52 -14.66
CA SER A 259 2.64 9.08 -14.90
C SER A 259 3.48 9.09 -13.63
N ARG A 260 2.89 9.50 -12.50
CA ARG A 260 3.57 9.58 -11.20
C ARG A 260 4.03 8.22 -10.70
N TYR A 261 3.16 7.22 -10.81
CA TYR A 261 3.38 5.92 -10.24
C TYR A 261 4.22 5.00 -11.17
N LEU A 262 4.10 5.13 -12.49
CA LEU A 262 4.81 4.30 -13.47
C LEU A 262 6.02 4.99 -14.12
N GLY A 263 6.07 6.32 -14.14
CA GLY A 263 7.18 7.08 -14.75
C GLY A 263 8.22 7.54 -13.74
N GLY A 264 8.00 7.29 -12.45
CA GLY A 264 8.86 7.79 -11.39
C GLY A 264 8.98 9.33 -11.42
N HIS A 265 10.21 9.83 -11.31
CA HIS A 265 10.46 11.28 -11.18
C HIS A 265 10.35 12.08 -12.49
N ASP A 266 10.52 11.46 -13.66
CA ASP A 266 10.46 12.17 -14.94
C ASP A 266 9.03 12.20 -15.52
N GLY A 267 8.21 11.18 -15.22
CA GLY A 267 6.83 11.05 -15.72
C GLY A 267 6.72 11.05 -17.24
N ALA A 268 7.80 10.74 -17.97
CA ALA A 268 7.84 10.73 -19.43
C ALA A 268 7.33 9.40 -19.99
N MET A 269 6.71 9.43 -21.18
CA MET A 269 6.14 8.23 -21.81
C MET A 269 7.19 7.12 -21.99
N ASP A 270 8.38 7.47 -22.49
CA ASP A 270 9.45 6.51 -22.73
C ASP A 270 9.91 5.84 -21.44
N SER A 271 10.09 6.63 -20.37
CA SER A 271 10.46 6.12 -19.04
C SER A 271 9.38 5.19 -18.47
N ILE A 272 8.10 5.53 -18.65
CA ILE A 272 6.98 4.66 -18.25
C ILE A 272 7.06 3.31 -18.96
N VAL A 273 7.25 3.32 -20.29
CA VAL A 273 7.36 2.09 -21.08
C VAL A 273 8.58 1.28 -20.64
N ASP A 274 9.74 1.93 -20.49
CA ASP A 274 10.97 1.29 -20.02
C ASP A 274 10.78 0.65 -18.64
N ASN A 275 10.18 1.36 -17.69
CA ASN A 275 9.94 0.84 -16.35
C ASN A 275 8.98 -0.36 -16.38
N ILE A 276 7.92 -0.30 -17.19
CA ILE A 276 6.97 -1.42 -17.35
C ILE A 276 7.69 -2.65 -17.91
N VAL A 277 8.55 -2.47 -18.91
CA VAL A 277 9.31 -3.56 -19.55
C VAL A 277 10.36 -4.13 -18.59
N VAL A 278 11.14 -3.27 -17.94
CA VAL A 278 12.19 -3.68 -16.98
C VAL A 278 11.59 -4.43 -15.79
N ALA A 279 10.40 -4.02 -15.33
CA ALA A 279 9.69 -4.70 -14.24
C ALA A 279 8.97 -5.99 -14.68
N ASP A 280 8.88 -6.28 -15.99
CA ASP A 280 7.93 -7.26 -16.57
C ASP A 280 6.52 -7.12 -15.94
N MET A 281 6.05 -5.87 -15.84
CA MET A 281 4.85 -5.52 -15.10
C MET A 281 3.60 -5.68 -15.96
N ASP A 282 2.69 -6.55 -15.54
CA ASP A 282 1.38 -6.67 -16.17
C ASP A 282 0.56 -5.39 -15.94
N LEU A 283 0.04 -4.80 -17.01
CA LEU A 283 -0.92 -3.71 -16.92
C LEU A 283 -2.32 -4.30 -17.09
N VAL A 284 -3.18 -4.05 -16.11
CA VAL A 284 -4.54 -4.60 -16.08
C VAL A 284 -5.52 -3.45 -16.22
N GLU A 285 -6.34 -3.45 -17.27
CA GLU A 285 -7.46 -2.51 -17.33
C GLU A 285 -8.47 -2.87 -16.22
N ILE A 286 -9.04 -1.87 -15.56
CA ILE A 286 -9.98 -2.09 -14.45
C ILE A 286 -11.16 -3.02 -14.79
N SER A 287 -11.57 -3.07 -16.07
CA SER A 287 -12.60 -3.97 -16.59
C SER A 287 -12.21 -5.46 -16.48
N ALA A 288 -10.91 -5.76 -16.63
CA ALA A 288 -10.34 -7.10 -16.60
C ALA A 288 -9.84 -7.51 -15.21
N LEU A 289 -9.82 -6.58 -14.25
CA LEU A 289 -9.29 -6.79 -12.89
C LEU A 289 -9.83 -8.05 -12.24
N GLU A 290 -11.13 -8.29 -12.32
CA GLU A 290 -11.77 -9.44 -11.70
C GLU A 290 -11.20 -10.76 -12.23
N SER A 291 -11.21 -10.93 -13.56
CA SER A 291 -10.66 -12.11 -14.25
C SER A 291 -9.15 -12.26 -14.05
N TYR A 292 -8.43 -11.15 -13.87
CA TYR A 292 -7.00 -11.16 -13.61
C TYR A 292 -6.71 -11.73 -12.21
N VAL A 293 -7.39 -11.23 -11.19
CA VAL A 293 -7.20 -11.65 -9.79
C VAL A 293 -7.64 -13.09 -9.55
N GLU A 294 -8.65 -13.58 -10.28
CA GLU A 294 -9.10 -14.97 -10.19
C GLU A 294 -8.01 -15.99 -10.50
N ARG A 295 -7.02 -15.63 -11.33
CA ARG A 295 -5.86 -16.49 -11.61
C ARG A 295 -4.99 -16.76 -10.40
N TYR A 296 -5.03 -15.88 -9.39
CA TYR A 296 -4.19 -15.98 -8.20
C TYR A 296 -4.93 -16.57 -7.00
N VAL A 297 -6.15 -16.11 -6.75
CA VAL A 297 -6.92 -16.43 -5.52
C VAL A 297 -8.21 -17.18 -5.79
N GLY A 298 -8.49 -17.55 -7.04
CA GLY A 298 -9.70 -18.23 -7.45
C GLY A 298 -10.94 -17.33 -7.57
N PRO A 299 -12.10 -17.89 -7.96
CA PRO A 299 -13.33 -17.15 -8.19
C PRO A 299 -13.87 -16.51 -6.90
N ARG A 300 -14.57 -15.39 -7.06
CA ARG A 300 -15.16 -14.69 -5.92
C ARG A 300 -16.31 -15.51 -5.32
N THR A 301 -16.31 -15.67 -4.00
CA THR A 301 -17.37 -16.41 -3.28
C THR A 301 -18.52 -15.50 -2.82
N SER A 302 -18.37 -14.17 -2.86
CA SER A 302 -19.41 -13.20 -2.53
C SER A 302 -19.42 -12.00 -3.49
N ALA A 303 -20.61 -11.48 -3.81
CA ALA A 303 -20.79 -10.45 -4.84
C ALA A 303 -20.54 -8.99 -4.39
N SER A 304 -20.11 -8.74 -3.15
CA SER A 304 -20.00 -7.36 -2.65
C SER A 304 -18.61 -6.78 -2.88
N TYR A 305 -18.53 -5.73 -3.70
CA TYR A 305 -17.36 -4.84 -3.71
C TYR A 305 -17.31 -4.06 -2.39
N LEU A 306 -16.21 -4.16 -1.66
CA LEU A 306 -16.01 -3.44 -0.40
C LEU A 306 -15.48 -2.03 -0.69
N ASN A 307 -15.90 -1.04 0.11
CA ASN A 307 -15.39 0.34 0.07
C ASN A 307 -15.59 1.11 -1.25
N VAL A 308 -16.71 0.91 -1.95
CA VAL A 308 -17.11 1.81 -3.03
C VAL A 308 -17.57 3.15 -2.43
N SER A 309 -16.84 4.22 -2.72
CA SER A 309 -17.25 5.58 -2.32
C SER A 309 -18.66 5.87 -2.83
N LYS A 310 -19.45 6.62 -2.04
CA LYS A 310 -20.77 7.06 -2.48
C LYS A 310 -20.57 7.85 -3.78
N LYS A 311 -21.36 7.55 -4.81
CA LYS A 311 -21.39 8.37 -6.04
C LYS A 311 -22.11 9.67 -5.70
N VAL A 312 -21.37 10.63 -5.15
CA VAL A 312 -21.85 11.97 -4.82
C VAL A 312 -22.00 12.79 -6.10
N ILE A 313 -21.08 12.62 -7.05
CA ILE A 313 -21.07 13.30 -8.35
C ILE A 313 -20.88 12.32 -9.52
N GLN A 314 -21.43 12.68 -10.66
CA GLN A 314 -21.25 12.04 -11.96
C GLN A 314 -20.66 13.05 -12.98
N SER A 315 -19.78 12.55 -13.85
CA SER A 315 -19.04 13.38 -14.82
C SER A 315 -19.95 14.21 -15.74
N GLU A 316 -21.05 13.63 -16.23
CA GLU A 316 -21.92 14.29 -17.21
C GLU A 316 -23.00 15.18 -16.57
N GLY A 317 -23.44 14.86 -15.34
CA GLY A 317 -24.56 15.55 -14.67
C GLY A 317 -24.15 16.68 -13.72
N ASP A 318 -23.00 16.54 -13.05
CA ASP A 318 -22.65 17.40 -11.92
C ASP A 318 -21.49 18.36 -12.22
N LEU A 319 -20.67 18.04 -13.23
CA LEU A 319 -19.56 18.87 -13.68
C LEU A 319 -19.97 19.72 -14.88
N ASP A 320 -19.57 20.99 -14.90
CA ASP A 320 -19.79 21.84 -16.07
C ASP A 320 -18.73 21.55 -17.17
N LEU A 321 -18.88 22.20 -18.33
CA LEU A 321 -17.93 22.03 -19.43
C LEU A 321 -16.50 22.47 -19.03
N ARG A 322 -16.35 23.51 -18.20
CA ARG A 322 -15.05 24.02 -17.77
C ARG A 322 -14.37 23.05 -16.82
N ASP A 323 -15.11 22.42 -15.92
CA ASP A 323 -14.63 21.39 -15.00
C ASP A 323 -14.14 20.17 -15.79
N ARG A 324 -14.93 19.69 -16.76
CA ARG A 324 -14.54 18.54 -17.60
C ARG A 324 -13.29 18.82 -18.43
N ILE A 325 -13.19 20.02 -19.03
CA ILE A 325 -12.00 20.46 -19.75
C ILE A 325 -10.80 20.52 -18.81
N TYR A 326 -10.97 21.09 -17.61
CA TYR A 326 -9.90 21.18 -16.62
C TYR A 326 -9.41 19.80 -16.18
N ILE A 327 -10.30 18.85 -15.90
CA ILE A 327 -9.91 17.47 -15.57
C ILE A 327 -9.09 16.87 -16.72
N ARG A 328 -9.62 16.88 -17.93
CA ARG A 328 -8.98 16.24 -19.08
C ARG A 328 -7.64 16.88 -19.45
N ASP A 329 -7.62 18.21 -19.58
CA ASP A 329 -6.52 18.95 -20.21
C ASP A 329 -5.50 19.50 -19.21
N VAL A 330 -5.84 19.54 -17.92
CA VAL A 330 -4.93 19.99 -16.85
C VAL A 330 -4.56 18.83 -15.93
N MET A 331 -5.54 18.22 -15.27
CA MET A 331 -5.27 17.17 -14.28
C MET A 331 -4.76 15.86 -14.89
N CYS A 332 -5.23 15.52 -16.08
CA CYS A 332 -4.97 14.23 -16.71
C CYS A 332 -4.16 14.33 -18.01
N SER A 333 -3.60 15.49 -18.34
CA SER A 333 -3.01 15.75 -19.66
C SER A 333 -1.95 14.72 -20.08
N ARG A 334 -1.09 14.28 -19.16
CA ARG A 334 -0.07 13.25 -19.44
C ARG A 334 -0.67 11.86 -19.43
N ASP A 335 -1.46 11.56 -18.40
CA ASP A 335 -2.10 10.27 -18.22
C ASP A 335 -3.05 9.91 -19.37
N MET A 336 -3.71 10.89 -19.99
CA MET A 336 -4.58 10.65 -21.14
C MET A 336 -3.77 10.14 -22.35
N ASN A 337 -2.57 10.68 -22.58
CA ASN A 337 -1.71 10.20 -23.66
C ASN A 337 -1.26 8.75 -23.41
N ILE A 338 -0.83 8.46 -22.18
CA ILE A 338 -0.41 7.11 -21.78
C ILE A 338 -1.59 6.14 -21.87
N PHE A 339 -2.74 6.51 -21.30
CA PHE A 339 -3.93 5.66 -21.30
C PHE A 339 -4.40 5.37 -22.72
N ASN A 340 -4.44 6.37 -23.60
CA ASN A 340 -4.82 6.18 -25.01
C ASN A 340 -3.83 5.28 -25.75
N PHE A 341 -2.52 5.45 -25.52
CA PHE A 341 -1.51 4.55 -26.08
C PHE A 341 -1.73 3.11 -25.62
N LEU A 342 -1.93 2.88 -24.32
CA LEU A 342 -2.14 1.54 -23.76
C LEU A 342 -3.49 0.93 -24.17
N LYS A 343 -4.50 1.76 -24.40
CA LYS A 343 -5.85 1.33 -24.76
C LYS A 343 -5.87 0.47 -26.01
N ASP A 344 -5.06 0.79 -27.01
CA ASP A 344 -5.01 0.00 -28.26
C ASP A 344 -4.48 -1.42 -28.01
N PHE A 345 -3.56 -1.59 -27.05
CA PHE A 345 -3.09 -2.91 -26.61
C PHE A 345 -4.15 -3.66 -25.79
N PHE A 346 -4.95 -2.97 -24.97
CA PHE A 346 -6.05 -3.62 -24.26
C PHE A 346 -7.12 -4.19 -25.20
N HIS A 347 -7.41 -3.53 -26.32
CA HIS A 347 -8.43 -3.99 -27.29
C HIS A 347 -7.97 -5.22 -28.09
N SER A 348 -6.67 -5.42 -28.24
CA SER A 348 -6.10 -6.61 -28.88
C SER A 348 -5.89 -7.78 -27.92
N GLY A 349 -5.99 -7.55 -26.60
CA GLY A 349 -5.92 -8.57 -25.56
C GLY A 349 -7.22 -8.73 -24.76
N ASN A 350 -7.20 -9.57 -23.73
CA ASN A 350 -8.31 -9.71 -22.78
C ASN A 350 -8.25 -8.61 -21.68
N GLY A 351 -7.98 -7.36 -22.07
CA GLY A 351 -7.83 -6.22 -21.15
C GLY A 351 -6.56 -6.27 -20.26
N VAL A 352 -5.56 -7.04 -20.66
CA VAL A 352 -4.29 -7.21 -19.93
C VAL A 352 -3.13 -7.11 -20.92
N ILE A 353 -2.13 -6.29 -20.59
CA ILE A 353 -0.89 -6.14 -21.34
C ILE A 353 0.20 -6.82 -20.53
N THR A 354 0.79 -7.87 -21.10
CA THR A 354 1.95 -8.55 -20.52
C THR A 354 3.18 -8.18 -21.33
N PRO A 355 4.14 -7.40 -20.79
CA PRO A 355 5.23 -6.82 -21.57
C PRO A 355 6.04 -7.84 -22.36
N SER A 356 6.36 -8.98 -21.75
CA SER A 356 7.04 -10.12 -22.37
C SER A 356 6.32 -10.73 -23.58
N THR A 357 5.05 -10.39 -23.81
CA THR A 357 4.28 -10.81 -24.99
C THR A 357 4.04 -9.69 -26.00
N CYS A 358 4.01 -8.43 -25.55
CA CYS A 358 3.62 -7.29 -26.38
C CYS A 358 4.80 -6.47 -26.91
N PHE A 359 5.96 -6.52 -26.25
CA PHE A 359 7.17 -5.75 -26.61
C PHE A 359 8.36 -6.66 -26.99
N ALA A 360 8.07 -7.93 -27.31
CA ALA A 360 9.06 -8.95 -27.69
C ALA A 360 9.51 -8.85 -29.15
#